data_AF-A0A1F5EYC9-F1
#
_entry.id   AF-A0A1F5EYC9-F1
#
_cell.length_a   1.000
_cell.length_b   1.000
_cell.length_c   1.000
_cell.angle_alpha   90.00
_cell.angle_beta   90.00
_cell.angle_gamma   90.00
#
_symmetry.space_group_name_H-M   'P 1'
#
loop_
_entity.id
_entity.type
_entity.pdbx_description
1 polymer ?
#
loop_
_entity_poly.entity_id
_entity_poly.type
_entity_poly.pdbx_seq_one_letter_code
_entity_poly.pdbx_strand_id
1 'polypeptide(L)'
;MHGPRIEGEVYQPELPSGELEITDISNWPTVENRLRQVVLLGDRAFYPYRKANLSLQTVCPKDIFPLAMYALLPQLSFISSLYEELMRLEVDILNFDSQISSIDFTWGKQGRLAPPLIEINDGCLLLVDGLHRVYLARLLGLETISAVIADGVESTLPCLPVSWDDVILTDTVPPANLKRKFITGDPEADYKLFRLLDDYVFYK
;
A
#
# COMPACT_ATOMS: atom_id res chain seq x y z
N MET A 1 5.73 7.06 10.35
CA MET A 1 4.27 7.16 10.53
C MET A 1 3.84 8.59 10.85
N HIS A 2 3.12 9.26 9.93
CA HIS A 2 2.12 10.24 10.37
C HIS A 2 1.01 9.43 11.04
N GLY A 3 0.57 9.80 12.25
CA GLY A 3 -0.50 9.10 12.96
C GLY A 3 -1.77 8.92 12.10
N PRO A 4 -2.80 8.20 12.60
CA PRO A 4 -4.05 8.05 11.86
C PRO A 4 -4.52 9.43 11.38
N ARG A 5 -4.71 9.57 10.05
CA ARG A 5 -5.15 10.85 9.46
C ARG A 5 -6.39 11.34 10.19
N ILE A 6 -6.45 12.63 10.49
CA ILE A 6 -7.49 13.18 11.36
C ILE A 6 -8.77 13.35 10.54
N GLU A 7 -9.92 13.05 11.12
CA GLU A 7 -11.21 13.28 10.47
C GLU A 7 -11.35 14.74 10.00
N GLY A 8 -11.86 14.94 8.79
CA GLY A 8 -12.03 16.27 8.20
C GLY A 8 -10.75 16.91 7.66
N GLU A 9 -9.59 16.25 7.82
CA GLU A 9 -8.33 16.71 7.23
C GLU A 9 -8.47 16.73 5.70
N VAL A 10 -8.30 17.92 5.12
CA VAL A 10 -8.19 18.12 3.68
C VAL A 10 -6.78 17.70 3.28
N TYR A 11 -6.67 16.59 2.57
CA TYR A 11 -5.38 16.12 2.09
C TYR A 11 -5.14 16.64 0.68
N GLN A 12 -4.37 17.70 0.52
CA GLN A 12 -3.97 18.22 -0.79
C GLN A 12 -2.45 18.09 -0.92
N PRO A 13 -1.92 16.96 -1.42
CA PRO A 13 -0.54 16.92 -1.83
C PRO A 13 -0.40 17.88 -3.01
N GLU A 14 0.40 18.93 -2.86
CA GLU A 14 0.82 19.72 -4.02
C GLU A 14 1.53 18.76 -4.98
N LEU A 15 1.12 18.77 -6.25
CA LEU A 15 1.88 18.08 -7.29
C LEU A 15 3.24 18.75 -7.36
N PRO A 16 4.34 18.01 -7.17
CA PRO A 16 5.64 18.62 -7.12
C PRO A 16 5.97 19.32 -8.44
N SER A 17 6.48 20.54 -8.37
CA SER A 17 7.13 21.18 -9.50
C SER A 17 8.58 20.71 -9.60
N GLY A 18 9.03 20.27 -10.78
CA GLY A 18 10.42 19.89 -11.01
C GLY A 18 10.55 18.51 -11.67
N GLU A 19 11.80 18.14 -11.96
CA GLU A 19 12.14 16.86 -12.55
C GLU A 19 12.03 15.74 -11.51
N LEU A 20 11.44 14.63 -11.92
CA LEU A 20 11.40 13.40 -11.14
C LEU A 20 12.72 12.64 -11.35
N GLU A 21 13.41 12.30 -10.28
CA GLU A 21 14.65 11.53 -10.31
C GLU A 21 14.49 10.22 -9.55
N ILE A 22 14.90 9.10 -10.16
CA ILE A 22 15.04 7.81 -9.47
C ILE A 22 16.41 7.79 -8.81
N THR A 23 16.43 7.73 -7.48
CA THR A 23 17.65 7.82 -6.68
C THR A 23 18.21 6.45 -6.26
N ASP A 24 17.36 5.42 -6.19
CA ASP A 24 17.78 4.04 -5.93
C ASP A 24 16.80 3.03 -6.56
N ILE A 25 17.32 1.85 -6.91
CA ILE A 25 16.52 0.71 -7.37
C ILE A 25 16.90 -0.51 -6.52
N SER A 26 15.90 -1.16 -5.95
CA SER A 26 16.12 -2.38 -5.17
C SER A 26 15.48 -3.60 -5.83
N ASN A 27 16.17 -4.73 -5.77
CA ASN A 27 15.70 -6.04 -6.23
C ASN A 27 14.84 -6.76 -5.18
N TRP A 28 14.26 -7.91 -5.57
CA TRP A 28 13.36 -8.68 -4.71
C TRP A 28 13.97 -9.07 -3.36
N PRO A 29 15.19 -9.65 -3.27
CA PRO A 29 15.80 -10.00 -1.98
C PRO A 29 15.90 -8.81 -1.01
N THR A 30 16.14 -7.60 -1.54
CA THR A 30 16.22 -6.39 -0.71
C THR A 30 14.84 -6.01 -0.16
N VAL A 31 13.80 -6.06 -0.99
CA VAL A 31 12.41 -5.77 -0.60
C VAL A 31 11.89 -6.81 0.38
N GLU A 32 12.16 -8.10 0.13
CA GLU A 32 11.83 -9.19 1.04
C GLU A 32 12.47 -9.00 2.41
N ASN A 33 13.76 -8.66 2.46
CA ASN A 33 14.47 -8.40 3.71
C ASN A 33 13.84 -7.23 4.50
N ARG A 34 13.43 -6.15 3.82
CA ARG A 34 12.70 -5.03 4.45
C ARG A 34 11.38 -5.50 5.06
N LEU A 35 10.61 -6.31 4.32
CA LEU A 35 9.35 -6.88 4.84
C LEU A 35 9.58 -7.77 6.07
N ARG A 36 10.65 -8.57 6.10
CA ARG A 36 10.98 -9.40 7.29
C ARG A 36 11.33 -8.58 8.53
N GLN A 37 11.64 -7.28 8.39
CA GLN A 37 11.87 -6.35 9.50
C GLN A 37 10.62 -5.56 9.92
N VAL A 38 9.51 -5.67 9.19
CA VAL A 38 8.24 -5.04 9.57
C VAL A 38 7.81 -5.60 10.92
N VAL A 39 7.32 -4.72 11.78
CA VAL A 39 6.75 -5.04 13.09
C VAL A 39 5.30 -4.58 13.18
N LEU A 40 4.58 -5.02 14.21
CA LEU A 40 3.25 -4.49 14.50
C LEU A 40 3.33 -3.11 15.19
N LEU A 41 2.29 -2.30 15.03
CA LEU A 41 2.19 -0.99 15.67
C LEU A 41 2.21 -1.11 17.19
N GLY A 42 1.37 -1.98 17.74
CA GLY A 42 1.21 -2.17 19.18
C GLY A 42 2.21 -3.12 19.84
N ASP A 43 2.97 -3.89 19.05
CA ASP A 43 4.03 -4.76 19.55
C ASP A 43 5.24 -4.73 18.61
N ARG A 44 6.25 -3.93 18.99
CA ARG A 44 7.50 -3.76 18.24
C ARG A 44 8.44 -4.96 18.33
N ALA A 45 8.15 -5.93 19.20
CA ALA A 45 8.90 -7.18 19.28
C ALA A 45 8.32 -8.26 18.36
N PHE A 46 7.12 -8.06 17.80
CA PHE A 46 6.45 -9.00 16.92
C PHE A 46 6.66 -8.65 15.45
N TYR A 47 7.15 -9.63 14.67
CA TYR A 47 7.50 -9.47 13.26
C TYR A 47 6.59 -10.35 12.38
N PRO A 48 5.45 -9.83 11.87
CA PRO A 48 4.43 -10.64 11.21
C PRO A 48 4.94 -11.41 9.99
N TYR A 49 5.88 -10.84 9.25
CA TYR A 49 6.39 -11.45 8.01
C TYR A 49 7.66 -12.29 8.20
N ARG A 50 8.17 -12.42 9.43
CA ARG A 50 9.46 -13.09 9.67
C ARG A 50 9.49 -14.53 9.16
N LYS A 51 8.39 -15.26 9.32
CA LYS A 51 8.24 -16.66 8.86
C LYS A 51 7.24 -16.83 7.72
N ALA A 52 6.58 -15.75 7.30
CA ALA A 52 5.64 -15.79 6.18
C ALA A 52 6.37 -16.19 4.90
N ASN A 53 5.65 -16.88 4.02
CA ASN A 53 6.08 -17.12 2.66
C ASN A 53 5.85 -15.84 1.85
N LEU A 54 6.93 -15.15 1.51
CA LEU A 54 6.91 -13.90 0.77
C LEU A 54 7.27 -14.18 -0.68
N SER A 55 6.49 -13.64 -1.61
CA SER A 55 6.77 -13.77 -3.03
C SER A 55 6.28 -12.55 -3.81
N LEU A 56 6.99 -12.20 -4.87
CA LEU A 56 6.50 -11.24 -5.86
C LEU A 56 5.70 -12.00 -6.92
N GLN A 57 4.42 -11.68 -7.08
CA GLN A 57 3.52 -12.37 -8.00
C GLN A 57 2.72 -11.39 -8.85
N THR A 58 2.27 -11.90 -10.00
CA THR A 58 1.29 -11.23 -10.84
C THR A 58 -0.11 -11.59 -10.36
N VAL A 59 -0.96 -10.60 -10.11
CA VAL A 59 -2.34 -10.77 -9.61
C VAL A 59 -3.33 -9.92 -10.39
N CYS A 60 -4.59 -10.33 -10.44
CA CYS A 60 -5.64 -9.51 -11.02
C CYS A 60 -6.14 -8.46 -10.01
N PRO A 61 -6.14 -7.16 -10.34
CA PRO A 61 -6.68 -6.12 -9.46
C PRO A 61 -8.15 -6.32 -9.07
N LYS A 62 -8.90 -7.12 -9.84
CA LYS A 62 -10.30 -7.44 -9.59
C LYS A 62 -10.50 -8.43 -8.44
N ASP A 63 -9.52 -9.29 -8.19
CA ASP A 63 -9.59 -10.37 -7.19
C ASP A 63 -9.05 -9.95 -5.82
N ILE A 64 -8.57 -8.71 -5.71
CA ILE A 64 -8.03 -8.14 -4.47
C ILE A 64 -9.16 -7.53 -3.65
N PHE A 65 -9.18 -7.80 -2.35
CA PHE A 65 -10.14 -7.23 -1.40
C PHE A 65 -9.50 -6.13 -0.55
N PRO A 66 -9.94 -4.87 -0.69
CA PRO A 66 -9.50 -3.77 0.17
C PRO A 66 -9.82 -4.01 1.65
N LEU A 67 -8.96 -3.48 2.52
CA LEU A 67 -9.22 -3.38 3.97
C LEU A 67 -9.62 -1.96 4.41
N ALA A 68 -9.68 -1.03 3.47
CA ALA A 68 -10.09 0.35 3.67
C ALA A 68 -11.33 0.64 2.82
N MET A 69 -12.23 1.45 3.35
CA MET A 69 -13.48 1.84 2.69
C MET A 69 -13.39 3.19 1.97
N TYR A 70 -12.22 3.82 1.94
CA TYR A 70 -12.03 5.08 1.24
C TYR A 70 -10.65 5.19 0.60
N ALA A 71 -10.57 5.88 -0.52
CA ALA A 71 -9.34 6.34 -1.14
C ALA A 71 -9.42 7.85 -1.35
N LEU A 72 -8.38 8.56 -0.93
CA LEU A 72 -8.30 10.01 -1.11
C LEU A 72 -7.99 10.36 -2.57
N LEU A 73 -8.88 11.14 -3.19
CA LEU A 73 -8.74 11.62 -4.56
C LEU A 73 -7.40 12.32 -4.78
N PRO A 74 -6.92 13.21 -3.89
CA PRO A 74 -5.68 13.93 -4.17
C PRO A 74 -4.44 13.01 -4.09
N GLN A 75 -4.48 11.97 -3.26
CA GLN A 75 -3.45 10.92 -3.25
C GLN A 75 -3.51 10.08 -4.54
N LEU A 76 -4.71 9.77 -5.05
CA LEU A 76 -4.87 9.06 -6.31
C LEU A 76 -4.32 9.88 -7.48
N SER A 77 -4.63 11.18 -7.53
CA SER A 77 -4.08 12.10 -8.53
C SER A 77 -2.55 12.20 -8.46
N PHE A 78 -1.98 12.25 -7.25
CA PHE A 78 -0.53 12.21 -7.06
C PHE A 78 0.07 10.90 -7.61
N ILE A 79 -0.51 9.74 -7.28
CA ILE A 79 -0.01 8.44 -7.77
C ILE A 79 -0.18 8.31 -9.29
N SER A 80 -1.26 8.82 -9.86
CA SER A 80 -1.47 8.85 -11.31
C SER A 80 -0.40 9.69 -12.01
N SER A 81 -0.09 10.88 -11.48
CA SER A 81 0.92 11.76 -12.06
C SER A 81 2.32 11.16 -11.93
N LEU A 82 2.62 10.55 -10.77
CA LEU A 82 3.89 9.85 -10.54
C LEU A 82 4.04 8.64 -11.48
N TYR A 83 2.96 7.90 -11.73
CA TYR A 83 2.94 6.80 -12.71
C TYR A 83 3.29 7.30 -14.11
N GLU A 84 2.65 8.37 -14.57
CA GLU A 84 2.92 8.95 -15.90
C GLU A 84 4.38 9.38 -16.06
N GLU A 85 4.94 10.07 -15.08
CA GLU A 85 6.33 10.52 -15.12
C GLU A 85 7.33 9.35 -15.06
N LEU A 86 7.08 8.33 -14.25
CA LEU A 86 7.93 7.13 -14.21
C LEU A 86 7.86 6.32 -15.51
N MET A 87 6.69 6.26 -16.15
CA MET A 87 6.53 5.62 -17.46
C MET A 87 7.37 6.33 -18.53
N ARG A 88 7.55 7.66 -18.46
CA ARG A 88 8.47 8.40 -19.35
C ARG A 88 9.94 8.00 -19.14
N LEU A 89 10.27 7.53 -17.94
CA LEU A 89 11.58 6.97 -17.58
C LEU A 89 11.66 5.44 -17.79
N GLU A 90 10.67 4.86 -18.48
CA GLU A 90 10.56 3.42 -18.76
C GLU A 90 10.43 2.54 -17.50
N VAL A 91 9.90 3.09 -16.40
CA VAL A 91 9.65 2.36 -15.14
C VAL A 91 8.16 2.21 -14.87
N ASP A 92 7.67 0.97 -14.95
CA ASP A 92 6.27 0.63 -14.66
C ASP A 92 6.09 0.18 -13.19
N ILE A 93 5.61 1.09 -12.34
CA ILE A 93 5.36 0.83 -10.91
C ILE A 93 4.12 -0.04 -10.63
N LEU A 94 3.35 -0.39 -11.65
CA LEU A 94 2.26 -1.36 -11.54
C LEU A 94 2.72 -2.78 -11.91
N ASN A 95 3.89 -2.93 -12.54
CA ASN A 95 4.45 -4.20 -12.99
C ASN A 95 5.93 -4.38 -12.60
N PHE A 96 6.23 -4.20 -11.30
CA PHE A 96 7.55 -4.52 -10.74
C PHE A 96 7.95 -5.99 -11.01
N ASP A 97 9.24 -6.25 -11.15
CA ASP A 97 9.78 -7.60 -11.34
C ASP A 97 10.88 -7.91 -10.30
N SER A 98 11.56 -9.05 -10.44
CA SER A 98 12.61 -9.46 -9.50
C SER A 98 13.85 -8.56 -9.49
N GLN A 99 14.09 -7.79 -10.56
CA GLN A 99 15.23 -6.88 -10.71
C GLN A 99 14.89 -5.49 -10.19
N ILE A 100 13.70 -4.99 -10.52
CA ILE A 100 13.16 -3.71 -10.06
C ILE A 100 11.93 -4.04 -9.21
N SER A 101 12.14 -4.25 -7.92
CA SER A 101 11.08 -4.58 -6.95
C SER A 101 10.72 -3.43 -6.02
N SER A 102 11.52 -2.37 -6.00
CA SER A 102 11.15 -1.07 -5.41
C SER A 102 12.04 0.01 -5.99
N ILE A 103 11.57 1.26 -5.97
CA ILE A 103 12.36 2.43 -6.35
C ILE A 103 12.32 3.47 -5.23
N ASP A 104 13.44 4.15 -5.02
CA ASP A 104 13.47 5.41 -4.29
C ASP A 104 13.55 6.54 -5.30
N PHE A 105 12.85 7.63 -5.03
CA PHE A 105 12.77 8.77 -5.94
C PHE A 105 12.75 10.10 -5.18
N THR A 106 13.09 11.16 -5.90
CA THR A 106 12.92 12.54 -5.46
C THR A 106 12.02 13.27 -6.46
N TRP A 107 10.95 13.88 -5.95
CA TRP A 107 10.07 14.75 -6.73
C TRP A 107 9.43 15.79 -5.80
N GLY A 108 10.13 16.92 -5.63
CA GLY A 108 9.87 17.91 -4.57
C GLY A 108 10.06 17.39 -3.13
N LYS A 109 10.01 16.08 -2.94
CA LYS A 109 10.10 15.35 -1.67
C LYS A 109 10.64 13.93 -1.95
N GLN A 110 11.09 13.22 -0.91
CA GLN A 110 11.65 11.88 -1.08
C GLN A 110 10.56 10.82 -0.93
N GLY A 111 10.63 9.77 -1.74
CA GLY A 111 9.67 8.66 -1.64
C GLY A 111 10.29 7.32 -1.99
N ARG A 112 9.61 6.26 -1.52
CA ARG A 112 9.85 4.88 -1.92
C ARG A 112 8.55 4.28 -2.41
N LEU A 113 8.59 3.70 -3.61
CA LEU A 113 7.54 2.86 -4.15
C LEU A 113 7.96 1.39 -4.12
N ALA A 114 7.05 0.55 -3.66
CA ALA A 114 7.14 -0.89 -3.73
C ALA A 114 5.79 -1.42 -4.26
N PRO A 115 5.71 -2.68 -4.71
CA PRO A 115 4.45 -3.29 -5.10
C PRO A 115 3.40 -3.18 -3.99
N PRO A 116 2.09 -3.28 -4.29
CA PRO A 116 1.08 -3.49 -3.27
C PRO A 116 1.41 -4.71 -2.41
N LEU A 117 1.10 -4.62 -1.10
CA LEU A 117 1.29 -5.72 -0.16
C LEU A 117 -0.05 -6.38 0.11
N ILE A 118 -0.11 -7.67 -0.18
CA ILE A 118 -1.30 -8.51 -0.05
C ILE A 118 -0.99 -9.64 0.92
N GLU A 119 -1.90 -9.87 1.86
CA GLU A 119 -1.89 -11.06 2.69
C GLU A 119 -2.93 -12.06 2.23
N ILE A 120 -2.56 -13.34 2.22
CA ILE A 120 -3.53 -14.43 2.03
C ILE A 120 -4.11 -14.79 3.39
N ASN A 121 -5.43 -14.71 3.50
CA ASN A 121 -6.16 -15.22 4.66
C ASN A 121 -7.39 -15.97 4.17
N ASP A 122 -7.53 -17.24 4.57
CA ASP A 122 -8.61 -18.15 4.11
C ASP A 122 -8.82 -18.13 2.58
N GLY A 123 -7.72 -18.06 1.82
CA GLY A 123 -7.73 -18.03 0.35
C GLY A 123 -8.08 -16.68 -0.28
N CYS A 124 -8.38 -15.64 0.52
CA CYS A 124 -8.68 -14.30 0.03
C CYS A 124 -7.42 -13.43 -0.07
N LEU A 125 -7.32 -12.62 -1.14
CA LEU A 125 -6.23 -11.66 -1.35
C LEU A 125 -6.55 -10.33 -0.66
N LEU A 126 -6.03 -10.12 0.54
CA LEU A 126 -6.34 -8.96 1.39
C LEU A 126 -5.31 -7.83 1.23
N LEU A 127 -5.76 -6.66 0.78
CA LEU A 127 -4.88 -5.52 0.50
C LEU A 127 -4.47 -4.80 1.79
N VAL A 128 -3.25 -5.04 2.23
CA VAL A 128 -2.65 -4.42 3.42
C VAL A 128 -2.16 -3.01 3.10
N ASP A 129 -1.46 -2.84 1.97
CA ASP A 129 -0.94 -1.57 1.51
C ASP A 129 -0.98 -1.44 -0.02
N GLY A 130 -1.07 -0.20 -0.51
CA GLY A 130 -1.08 0.10 -1.94
C GLY A 130 -2.48 0.33 -2.50
N LEU A 131 -3.46 0.69 -1.66
CA LEU A 131 -4.84 0.98 -2.08
C LEU A 131 -4.91 1.86 -3.33
N HIS A 132 -4.25 3.01 -3.34
CA HIS A 132 -4.26 3.94 -4.47
C HIS A 132 -3.61 3.38 -5.73
N ARG A 133 -2.56 2.55 -5.60
CA ARG A 133 -1.90 1.90 -6.76
C ARG A 133 -2.81 0.85 -7.38
N VAL A 134 -3.45 0.01 -6.56
CA VAL A 134 -4.40 -0.99 -7.05
C VAL A 134 -5.65 -0.31 -7.62
N TYR A 135 -6.14 0.76 -6.99
CA TYR A 135 -7.26 1.55 -7.51
C TYR A 135 -6.92 2.17 -8.87
N LEU A 136 -5.72 2.75 -9.03
CA LEU A 136 -5.24 3.26 -10.32
C LEU A 136 -5.21 2.16 -11.39
N ALA A 137 -4.66 0.99 -11.08
CA ALA A 137 -4.63 -0.14 -12.00
C ALA A 137 -6.03 -0.55 -12.47
N ARG A 138 -7.03 -0.52 -11.57
CA ARG A 138 -8.44 -0.76 -11.92
C ARG A 138 -9.00 0.31 -12.86
N LEU A 139 -8.71 1.58 -12.60
CA LEU A 139 -9.14 2.69 -13.46
C LEU A 139 -8.52 2.60 -14.87
N LEU A 140 -7.28 2.13 -14.96
CA LEU A 140 -6.59 1.88 -16.23
C LEU A 140 -7.07 0.61 -16.94
N GLY A 141 -7.95 -0.18 -16.33
CA GLY A 141 -8.47 -1.42 -16.92
C GLY A 141 -7.43 -2.53 -17.03
N LEU A 142 -6.40 -2.54 -16.17
CA LEU A 142 -5.37 -3.57 -16.19
C LEU A 142 -5.94 -4.91 -15.70
N GLU A 143 -5.64 -5.98 -16.44
CA GLU A 143 -5.99 -7.34 -16.04
C GLU A 143 -5.01 -7.92 -15.02
N THR A 144 -3.78 -7.38 -14.96
CA THR A 144 -2.73 -7.84 -14.06
C THR A 144 -1.88 -6.70 -13.52
N ILE A 145 -1.38 -6.86 -12.29
CA ILE A 145 -0.32 -6.05 -11.67
C ILE A 145 0.64 -6.95 -10.90
N SER A 146 1.83 -6.45 -10.61
CA SER A 146 2.75 -7.08 -9.66
C SER A 146 2.41 -6.67 -8.23
N ALA A 147 2.36 -7.64 -7.33
CA ALA A 147 2.13 -7.44 -5.90
C ALA A 147 2.99 -8.39 -5.07
N VAL A 148 3.32 -7.98 -3.84
CA VAL A 148 3.92 -8.87 -2.86
C VAL A 148 2.81 -9.67 -2.17
N ILE A 149 2.94 -10.99 -2.22
CA ILE A 149 2.06 -11.94 -1.55
C ILE A 149 2.75 -12.43 -0.29
N ALA A 150 2.08 -12.25 0.85
CA ALA A 150 2.45 -12.81 2.14
C ALA A 150 1.45 -13.89 2.54
N ASP A 151 1.91 -15.14 2.52
CA ASP A 151 1.12 -16.31 2.92
C ASP A 151 1.64 -16.89 4.24
N GLY A 152 0.73 -17.43 5.05
CA GLY A 152 1.05 -17.98 6.37
C GLY A 152 1.47 -16.93 7.41
N VAL A 153 0.91 -15.72 7.36
CA VAL A 153 1.16 -14.67 8.37
C VAL A 153 0.51 -15.06 9.70
N GLU A 154 1.32 -15.14 10.77
CA GLU A 154 0.88 -15.65 12.09
C GLU A 154 -0.11 -14.70 12.81
N SER A 155 -0.06 -13.39 12.52
CA SER A 155 -0.96 -12.39 13.12
C SER A 155 -2.19 -12.14 12.26
N THR A 156 -3.34 -11.93 12.90
CA THR A 156 -4.56 -11.52 12.22
C THR A 156 -4.47 -10.09 11.69
N LEU A 157 -5.29 -9.80 10.69
CA LEU A 157 -5.56 -8.46 10.22
C LEU A 157 -6.57 -7.75 11.14
N PRO A 158 -6.47 -6.42 11.32
CA PRO A 158 -7.39 -5.67 12.18
C PRO A 158 -8.76 -5.41 11.55
N CYS A 159 -8.91 -5.67 10.25
CA CYS A 159 -10.07 -5.23 9.49
C CYS A 159 -10.64 -6.37 8.65
N LEU A 160 -11.95 -6.36 8.48
CA LEU A 160 -12.66 -7.21 7.55
C LEU A 160 -12.44 -6.71 6.11
N PRO A 161 -12.35 -7.61 5.13
CA PRO A 161 -12.35 -7.24 3.72
C PRO A 161 -13.63 -6.51 3.33
N VAL A 162 -13.50 -5.60 2.37
CA VAL A 162 -14.62 -4.95 1.69
C VAL A 162 -14.53 -5.17 0.19
N SER A 163 -15.63 -4.92 -0.52
CA SER A 163 -15.63 -4.91 -1.98
C SER A 163 -15.06 -3.58 -2.50
N TRP A 164 -14.68 -3.54 -3.78
CA TRP A 164 -14.32 -2.28 -4.41
C TRP A 164 -15.49 -1.29 -4.50
N ASP A 165 -16.72 -1.78 -4.55
CA ASP A 165 -17.93 -0.94 -4.56
C ASP A 165 -18.16 -0.25 -3.20
N ASP A 166 -17.56 -0.77 -2.12
CA ASP A 166 -17.55 -0.13 -0.80
C ASP A 166 -16.48 0.98 -0.69
N VAL A 167 -15.55 1.09 -1.63
CA VAL A 167 -14.44 2.06 -1.56
C VAL A 167 -14.87 3.41 -2.12
N ILE A 168 -15.13 4.38 -1.24
CA ILE A 168 -15.51 5.74 -1.64
C ILE A 168 -14.28 6.59 -2.03
N LEU A 169 -14.41 7.34 -3.11
CA LEU A 169 -13.47 8.40 -3.45
C LEU A 169 -13.88 9.70 -2.75
N THR A 170 -12.96 10.33 -2.03
CA THR A 170 -13.23 11.54 -1.25
C THR A 170 -12.02 12.47 -1.23
N ASP A 171 -12.25 13.77 -1.09
CA ASP A 171 -11.20 14.78 -0.94
C ASP A 171 -10.69 14.90 0.51
N THR A 172 -11.55 14.54 1.47
CA THR A 172 -11.27 14.66 2.90
C THR A 172 -11.28 13.31 3.59
N VAL A 173 -10.50 13.22 4.67
CA VAL A 173 -10.45 12.02 5.49
C VAL A 173 -11.82 11.82 6.17
N PRO A 174 -12.51 10.69 5.90
CA PRO A 174 -13.84 10.49 6.44
C PRO A 174 -13.79 10.19 7.95
N PRO A 175 -14.95 10.22 8.64
CA PRO A 175 -15.07 9.77 10.02
C PRO A 175 -14.55 8.36 10.25
N ALA A 176 -14.10 8.06 11.47
CA ALA A 176 -13.41 6.80 11.79
C ALA A 176 -14.21 5.53 11.42
N ASN A 177 -15.53 5.55 11.62
CA ASN A 177 -16.44 4.44 11.29
C ASN A 177 -16.62 4.21 9.78
N LEU A 178 -16.21 5.17 8.94
CA LEU A 178 -16.22 5.06 7.48
C LEU A 178 -14.83 4.78 6.91
N LYS A 179 -13.79 4.65 7.76
CA LYS A 179 -12.44 4.36 7.29
C LYS A 179 -12.27 2.87 6.98
N ARG A 180 -12.71 2.00 7.89
CA ARG A 180 -12.47 0.55 7.88
C ARG A 180 -13.54 -0.20 8.68
N LYS A 181 -13.78 -1.47 8.35
CA LYS A 181 -14.61 -2.38 9.15
C LYS A 181 -13.70 -3.15 10.13
N PHE A 182 -13.62 -2.70 11.37
CA PHE A 182 -12.81 -3.31 12.43
C PHE A 182 -13.40 -4.66 12.89
N ILE A 183 -12.56 -5.66 13.16
CA ILE A 183 -13.01 -7.03 13.50
C ILE A 183 -13.64 -7.06 14.89
N THR A 184 -12.99 -6.42 15.88
CA THR A 184 -13.45 -6.47 17.28
C THR A 184 -14.53 -5.42 17.56
N GLY A 185 -14.67 -4.44 16.67
CA GLY A 185 -15.47 -3.23 16.90
C GLY A 185 -14.81 -2.23 17.85
N ASP A 186 -13.61 -2.53 18.36
CA ASP A 186 -12.76 -1.62 19.13
C ASP A 186 -11.59 -1.15 18.24
N PRO A 187 -11.68 0.07 17.66
CA PRO A 187 -10.62 0.59 16.81
C PRO A 187 -9.28 0.66 17.53
N GLU A 188 -9.21 0.99 18.83
CA GLU A 188 -7.94 1.16 19.54
C GLU A 188 -7.20 -0.17 19.69
N ALA A 189 -7.93 -1.24 20.02
CA ALA A 189 -7.37 -2.59 20.07
C ALA A 189 -6.91 -3.05 18.69
N ASP A 190 -7.73 -2.86 17.66
CA ASP A 190 -7.42 -3.29 16.30
C ASP A 190 -6.27 -2.46 15.69
N TYR A 191 -6.15 -1.17 16.04
CA TYR A 191 -5.05 -0.32 15.57
C TYR A 191 -3.66 -0.90 15.92
N LYS A 192 -3.54 -1.63 17.03
CA LYS A 192 -2.29 -2.28 17.46
C LYS A 192 -1.80 -3.36 16.49
N LEU A 193 -2.69 -3.94 15.69
CA LEU A 193 -2.39 -5.01 14.74
C LEU A 193 -1.96 -4.49 13.36
N PHE A 194 -1.89 -3.17 13.13
CA PHE A 194 -1.38 -2.64 11.86
C PHE A 194 0.11 -2.87 11.69
N ARG A 195 0.51 -3.04 10.44
CA ARG A 195 1.88 -3.36 10.03
C ARG A 195 2.62 -2.05 9.79
N LEU A 196 3.84 -1.96 10.27
CA LEU A 196 4.66 -0.76 10.13
C LEU A 196 5.52 -0.82 8.90
N LEU A 197 5.02 -0.14 7.86
CA LEU A 197 5.56 -0.23 6.51
C LEU A 197 6.47 0.94 6.13
N ASP A 198 6.91 1.76 7.10
CA ASP A 198 7.73 2.97 6.85
C ASP A 198 9.03 2.65 6.06
N ASP A 199 9.60 1.46 6.22
CA ASP A 199 10.79 1.01 5.49
C ASP A 199 10.47 0.31 4.16
N TYR A 200 9.21 -0.08 3.95
CA TYR A 200 8.72 -0.74 2.74
C TYR A 200 8.25 0.27 1.68
N VAL A 201 7.49 1.28 2.11
CA VAL A 201 6.91 2.33 1.27
C VAL A 201 6.81 3.62 2.07
N PHE A 202 7.15 4.75 1.46
CA PHE A 202 6.93 6.05 2.10
C PHE A 202 6.85 7.18 1.09
N TYR A 203 6.22 8.28 1.49
CA TYR A 203 6.28 9.57 0.83
C TYR A 203 6.55 10.59 1.94
N LYS A 204 7.76 11.17 1.96
CA LYS A 204 8.20 12.14 2.96
C LYS A 204 8.43 13.47 2.25
#